data_AF-A0A6L8DGV6-F1
#
_entry.id   AF-A0A6L8DGV6-F1
#
_cell.length_a   1.000
_cell.length_b   1.000
_cell.length_c   1.000
_cell.angle_alpha   90.00
_cell.angle_beta   90.00
_cell.angle_gamma   90.00
#
_symmetry.space_group_name_H-M   'P 1'
#
loop_
_entity.id
_entity.type
_entity.pdbx_description
1 polymer ?
#
loop_
_entity_poly.entity_id
_entity_poly.type
_entity_poly.pdbx_seq_one_letter_code
_entity_poly.pdbx_strand_id
1 'polypeptide(L)'
;MPILTAWLQSDGGVAWNMGAGLIVNEDGYFITAAHVLTCISRPPEAGNPPSSYTTKFGSTEAVFDGGYIHEELDFGWGKLKGYTPSPNHQYPVFRSGEVLPGELLCRIGYPFIEEGFQPRWNNRTFEFYNIDRLPQFINEALVSRFVDFPYMARAWMETSSPGLGGQSGGPVVDEYGLVCGIQVNTRKYPIATAEPDWSYYVGRAVTVMAIRAILDQHNVPYLSR
;
A
#
# COMPACT_ATOMS: atom_id res chain seq x y z
N MET A 1 -3.27 1.84 7.64
CA MET A 1 -2.20 2.61 8.32
C MET A 1 -1.35 3.32 7.27
N PRO A 2 -0.85 4.54 7.53
CA PRO A 2 0.15 5.16 6.68
C PRO A 2 1.53 4.51 6.94
N ILE A 3 2.33 4.34 5.89
CA ILE A 3 3.70 3.87 5.96
C ILE A 3 4.58 4.98 5.40
N LEU A 4 5.41 5.57 6.24
CA LEU A 4 6.26 6.71 5.89
C LEU A 4 7.71 6.29 5.93
N THR A 5 8.47 6.59 4.88
CA THR A 5 9.91 6.36 4.83
C THR A 5 10.59 7.67 4.50
N ALA A 6 11.60 8.06 5.27
CA ALA A 6 12.40 9.26 5.03
C ALA A 6 13.89 8.92 5.01
N TRP A 7 14.66 9.59 4.16
CA TRP A 7 16.11 9.39 4.01
C TRP A 7 16.82 10.69 3.68
N LEU A 8 18.12 10.72 4.00
CA LEU A 8 19.00 11.82 3.59
C LEU A 8 19.52 11.59 2.18
N GLN A 9 19.45 12.64 1.37
CA GLN A 9 20.06 12.69 0.04
C GLN A 9 21.53 13.11 0.15
N SER A 10 22.30 12.87 -0.92
CA SER A 10 23.74 13.17 -0.97
C SER A 10 24.06 14.67 -0.86
N ASP A 11 23.12 15.53 -1.21
CA ASP A 11 23.22 17.00 -1.11
C ASP A 11 22.79 17.53 0.28
N GLY A 12 22.45 16.64 1.22
CA GLY A 12 21.91 17.00 2.53
C GLY A 12 20.41 17.27 2.54
N GLY A 13 19.73 17.14 1.39
CA GLY A 13 18.28 17.21 1.27
C GLY A 13 17.57 16.08 2.02
N VAL A 14 16.33 16.33 2.42
CA VAL A 14 15.45 15.31 3.00
C VAL A 14 14.47 14.87 1.93
N ALA A 15 14.55 13.59 1.56
CA ALA A 15 13.56 12.96 0.72
C ALA A 15 12.72 11.99 1.56
N TRP A 16 11.48 11.80 1.13
CA TRP A 16 10.56 10.92 1.81
C TRP A 16 9.52 10.36 0.84
N ASN A 17 8.89 9.27 1.26
CA ASN A 17 7.82 8.61 0.54
C ASN A 17 6.73 8.19 1.53
N MET A 18 5.51 8.10 1.03
CA MET A 18 4.40 7.54 1.78
C MET A 18 3.61 6.55 0.94
N GLY A 19 3.35 5.40 1.55
CA GLY A 19 2.33 4.46 1.14
C GLY A 19 1.29 4.25 2.24
N ALA A 20 0.42 3.30 1.97
CA ALA A 20 -0.51 2.75 2.94
C ALA A 20 -0.22 1.26 3.15
N GLY A 21 -0.75 0.70 4.22
CA GLY A 21 -0.71 -0.73 4.48
C GLY A 21 -1.78 -1.14 5.48
N LEU A 22 -1.91 -2.45 5.67
CA LEU A 22 -2.82 -3.05 6.62
C LEU A 22 -2.06 -4.00 7.53
N ILE A 23 -2.17 -3.83 8.85
CA ILE A 23 -1.75 -4.86 9.80
C ILE A 23 -2.84 -5.93 9.81
N VAL A 24 -2.48 -7.18 9.54
CA VAL A 24 -3.44 -8.26 9.27
C VAL A 24 -3.67 -9.19 10.46
N ASN A 25 -2.81 -9.14 11.48
CA ASN A 25 -2.94 -9.95 12.69
C ASN A 25 -2.15 -9.39 13.88
N GLU A 26 -2.31 -10.04 15.05
CA GLU A 26 -1.67 -9.68 16.31
C GLU A 26 -0.16 -9.92 16.36
N ASP A 27 0.35 -10.81 15.51
CA ASP A 27 1.79 -11.08 15.36
C ASP A 27 2.54 -9.97 14.63
N GLY A 28 1.84 -8.90 14.21
CA GLY A 28 2.44 -7.74 13.55
C GLY A 28 2.75 -7.95 12.08
N TYR A 29 2.11 -8.93 11.41
CA TYR A 29 2.18 -9.00 9.96
C TYR A 29 1.38 -7.85 9.35
N PHE A 30 1.92 -7.28 8.27
CA PHE A 30 1.22 -6.29 7.48
C PHE A 30 1.40 -6.55 5.99
N ILE A 31 0.47 -6.02 5.18
CA ILE A 31 0.53 -6.07 3.72
C ILE A 31 0.53 -4.67 3.13
N THR A 32 1.16 -4.52 1.98
CA THR A 32 1.27 -3.26 1.23
C THR A 32 1.66 -3.55 -0.23
N ALA A 33 1.89 -2.50 -1.04
CA ALA A 33 2.44 -2.63 -2.38
C ALA A 33 3.95 -2.93 -2.31
N ALA A 34 4.46 -3.72 -3.25
CA ALA A 34 5.87 -4.13 -3.25
C ALA A 34 6.80 -2.93 -3.32
N HIS A 35 6.53 -1.94 -4.16
CA HIS A 35 7.37 -0.75 -4.23
C HIS A 35 7.42 0.06 -2.92
N VAL A 36 6.34 0.04 -2.11
CA VAL A 36 6.35 0.63 -0.77
C VAL A 36 7.26 -0.17 0.15
N LEU A 37 7.14 -1.51 0.15
CA LEU A 37 7.97 -2.41 0.95
C LEU A 37 9.46 -2.35 0.55
N THR A 38 9.74 -2.18 -0.74
CA THR A 38 11.09 -1.95 -1.26
C THR A 38 11.67 -0.66 -0.70
N CYS A 39 10.90 0.44 -0.64
CA CYS A 39 11.37 1.69 -0.03
C CYS A 39 11.76 1.51 1.45
N ILE A 40 10.98 0.71 2.20
CA ILE A 40 11.27 0.40 3.62
C ILE A 40 12.61 -0.35 3.74
N SER A 41 12.85 -1.30 2.84
CA SER A 41 14.02 -2.18 2.89
C SER A 41 15.28 -1.50 2.31
N ARG A 42 15.09 -0.67 1.28
CA ARG A 42 16.13 -0.01 0.46
C ARG A 42 15.55 1.29 -0.14
N PRO A 43 15.68 2.45 0.53
CA PRO A 43 15.18 3.72 0.01
C PRO A 43 15.88 4.11 -1.31
N PRO A 44 15.16 4.70 -2.29
CA PRO A 44 15.75 5.22 -3.53
C PRO A 44 16.76 6.33 -3.23
N GLU A 45 17.84 6.45 -4.02
CA GLU A 45 18.80 7.57 -3.97
C GLU A 45 19.50 7.85 -2.63
N ALA A 46 19.30 7.00 -1.62
CA ALA A 46 20.20 6.95 -0.49
C ALA A 46 21.51 6.37 -1.03
N GLY A 47 22.37 7.25 -1.58
CA GLY A 47 23.57 6.91 -2.33
C GLY A 47 24.36 5.83 -1.63
N ASN A 48 25.08 4.97 -2.35
CA ASN A 48 25.67 3.79 -1.73
C ASN A 48 26.86 4.19 -0.82
N PRO A 49 26.80 4.03 0.53
CA PRO A 49 25.69 3.53 1.35
C PRO A 49 24.78 4.66 1.95
N PRO A 50 23.48 4.39 2.16
CA PRO A 50 22.53 5.32 2.77
C PRO A 50 23.10 5.91 4.07
N SER A 51 23.27 7.22 4.17
CA SER A 51 23.82 7.83 5.38
C SER A 51 22.87 7.69 6.57
N SER A 52 21.54 7.74 6.35
CA SER A 52 20.50 7.45 7.35
C SER A 52 19.11 7.37 6.70
N TYR A 53 18.26 6.44 7.15
CA TYR A 53 16.84 6.41 6.83
C TYR A 53 16.00 6.01 8.04
N THR A 54 14.71 6.33 8.04
CA THR A 54 13.77 5.94 9.09
C THR A 54 12.42 5.61 8.47
N THR A 55 11.82 4.51 8.91
CA THR A 55 10.45 4.13 8.54
C THR A 55 9.53 4.24 9.74
N LYS A 56 8.30 4.75 9.53
CA LYS A 56 7.27 4.86 10.55
C LYS A 56 5.96 4.23 10.06
N PHE A 57 5.39 3.37 10.91
CA PHE A 57 4.19 2.58 10.64
C PHE A 57 3.00 3.13 11.42
N GLY A 58 2.35 4.17 10.89
CA GLY A 58 1.33 4.91 11.62
C GLY A 58 1.85 5.42 12.97
N SER A 59 1.05 5.24 14.02
CA SER A 59 1.42 5.55 15.40
C SER A 59 2.23 4.45 16.10
N THR A 60 2.50 3.32 15.43
CA THR A 60 3.19 2.16 16.03
C THR A 60 4.67 2.46 16.31
N GLU A 61 5.20 1.94 17.41
CA GLU A 61 6.63 1.98 17.76
C GLU A 61 7.42 0.74 17.30
N ALA A 62 6.91 0.03 16.30
CA ALA A 62 7.51 -1.20 15.81
C ALA A 62 8.52 -0.95 14.68
N VAL A 63 9.43 -1.90 14.50
CA VAL A 63 10.47 -1.87 13.46
C VAL A 63 10.23 -3.02 12.48
N PHE A 64 10.54 -2.78 11.20
CA PHE A 64 10.49 -3.81 10.18
C PHE A 64 11.50 -4.94 10.47
N ASP A 65 11.04 -6.19 10.43
CA ASP A 65 11.80 -7.40 10.76
C ASP A 65 11.87 -8.38 9.58
N GLY A 66 11.72 -7.85 8.36
CA GLY A 66 11.73 -8.63 7.13
C GLY A 66 10.33 -8.89 6.56
N GLY A 67 10.30 -9.50 5.38
CA GLY A 67 9.09 -9.67 4.61
C GLY A 67 9.32 -10.43 3.30
N TYR A 68 8.29 -10.43 2.46
CA TYR A 68 8.30 -11.02 1.14
C TYR A 68 7.79 -10.01 0.12
N ILE A 69 8.44 -9.99 -1.04
CA ILE A 69 8.09 -9.14 -2.18
C ILE A 69 7.71 -10.05 -3.34
N HIS A 70 6.50 -9.83 -3.87
CA HIS A 70 6.04 -10.38 -5.13
C HIS A 70 6.13 -9.30 -6.21
N GLU A 71 7.28 -9.19 -6.87
CA GLU A 71 7.59 -8.11 -7.81
C GLU A 71 6.55 -7.97 -8.93
N GLU A 72 6.16 -9.08 -9.55
CA GLU A 72 5.25 -9.08 -10.71
C GLU A 72 3.86 -8.52 -10.40
N LEU A 73 3.34 -8.80 -9.21
CA LEU A 73 2.02 -8.32 -8.77
C LEU A 73 2.09 -6.97 -8.07
N ASP A 74 3.30 -6.45 -7.83
CA ASP A 74 3.57 -5.28 -7.01
C ASP A 74 2.94 -5.39 -5.61
N PHE A 75 3.00 -6.59 -5.01
CA PHE A 75 2.46 -6.90 -3.70
C PHE A 75 3.54 -7.38 -2.73
N GLY A 76 3.38 -7.12 -1.44
CA GLY A 76 4.25 -7.72 -0.44
C GLY A 76 3.63 -7.75 0.95
N TRP A 77 4.21 -8.58 1.79
CA TRP A 77 3.93 -8.60 3.22
C TRP A 77 5.22 -8.37 4.01
N GLY A 78 5.09 -7.77 5.19
CA GLY A 78 6.18 -7.54 6.12
C GLY A 78 5.79 -7.96 7.54
N LYS A 79 6.80 -8.15 8.40
CA LYS A 79 6.62 -8.42 9.82
C LYS A 79 7.20 -7.28 10.64
N LEU A 80 6.48 -6.89 11.69
CA LEU A 80 6.90 -5.86 12.62
C LEU A 80 7.38 -6.48 13.94
N LYS A 81 8.60 -6.16 14.34
CA LYS A 81 9.14 -6.50 15.66
C LYS A 81 8.78 -5.42 16.67
N GLY A 82 8.28 -5.84 17.83
CA GLY A 82 7.82 -4.94 18.89
C GLY A 82 6.43 -4.35 18.63
N TYR A 83 5.69 -4.87 17.65
CA TYR A 83 4.29 -4.51 17.48
C TYR A 83 3.48 -4.89 18.73
N THR A 84 2.79 -3.91 19.29
CA THR A 84 1.89 -4.09 20.42
C THR A 84 0.52 -3.55 20.00
N PRO A 85 -0.47 -4.41 19.74
CA PRO A 85 -1.79 -3.96 19.35
C PRO A 85 -2.46 -3.19 20.49
N SER A 86 -3.28 -2.21 20.14
CA SER A 86 -4.15 -1.58 21.14
C SER A 86 -5.18 -2.59 21.66
N PRO A 87 -5.66 -2.47 22.91
CA PRO A 87 -6.58 -3.46 23.50
C PRO A 87 -7.86 -3.74 22.68
N ASN A 88 -8.28 -2.78 21.85
CA ASN A 88 -9.47 -2.88 21.00
C ASN A 88 -9.12 -2.86 19.51
N HIS A 89 -7.89 -3.23 19.14
CA HIS A 89 -7.50 -3.29 17.75
C HIS A 89 -8.31 -4.35 17.02
N GLN A 90 -8.92 -3.98 15.89
CA GLN A 90 -9.61 -4.91 15.00
C GLN A 90 -8.78 -5.08 13.74
N TYR A 91 -8.56 -6.34 13.36
CA TYR A 91 -7.84 -6.69 12.15
C TYR A 91 -8.78 -6.71 10.94
N PRO A 92 -8.27 -6.37 9.74
CA PRO A 92 -9.05 -6.45 8.53
C PRO A 92 -9.51 -7.88 8.27
N VAL A 93 -10.75 -8.00 7.78
CA VAL A 93 -11.34 -9.27 7.37
C VAL A 93 -11.37 -9.31 5.85
N PHE A 94 -10.79 -10.37 5.27
CA PHE A 94 -10.70 -10.55 3.83
C PHE A 94 -11.98 -11.21 3.31
N ARG A 95 -12.50 -10.68 2.19
CA ARG A 95 -13.70 -11.21 1.56
C ARG A 95 -13.48 -12.65 1.09
N SER A 96 -14.43 -13.53 1.39
CA SER A 96 -14.42 -14.93 0.96
C SER A 96 -14.96 -15.10 -0.46
N GLY A 97 -15.99 -14.32 -0.81
CA GLY A 97 -16.63 -14.33 -2.12
C GLY A 97 -15.82 -13.67 -3.23
N GLU A 98 -16.16 -13.99 -4.47
CA GLU A 98 -15.57 -13.33 -5.63
C GLU A 98 -16.05 -11.88 -5.73
N VAL A 99 -15.13 -11.02 -6.21
CA VAL A 99 -15.46 -9.68 -6.70
C VAL A 99 -15.80 -9.81 -8.19
N LEU A 100 -16.85 -9.14 -8.63
CA LEU A 100 -17.33 -9.16 -10.02
C LEU A 100 -17.14 -7.80 -10.70
N PRO A 101 -17.03 -7.77 -12.05
CA PRO A 101 -17.11 -6.51 -12.79
C PRO A 101 -18.46 -5.82 -12.55
N GLY A 102 -18.43 -4.51 -12.38
CA GLY A 102 -19.59 -3.69 -12.03
C GLY A 102 -19.81 -3.51 -10.53
N GLU A 103 -19.08 -4.23 -9.67
CA GLU A 103 -19.13 -3.96 -8.23
C GLU A 103 -18.47 -2.63 -7.88
N LEU A 104 -19.12 -1.87 -7.00
CA LEU A 104 -18.62 -0.61 -6.48
C LEU A 104 -17.86 -0.88 -5.18
N LEU A 105 -16.55 -0.65 -5.20
CA LEU A 105 -15.69 -0.76 -4.04
C LEU A 105 -15.20 0.63 -3.60
N CYS A 106 -14.52 0.68 -2.46
CA CYS A 106 -13.87 1.87 -1.92
C CYS A 106 -12.37 1.62 -1.74
N ARG A 107 -11.54 2.55 -2.20
CA ARG A 107 -10.11 2.60 -1.92
C ARG A 107 -9.86 3.55 -0.76
N ILE A 108 -8.95 3.17 0.13
CA ILE A 108 -8.59 3.98 1.29
C ILE A 108 -7.08 4.24 1.27
N GLY A 109 -6.68 5.50 1.43
CA GLY A 109 -5.27 5.87 1.56
C GLY A 109 -5.09 7.30 2.04
N TYR A 110 -3.93 7.87 1.75
CA TYR A 110 -3.51 9.17 2.28
C TYR A 110 -2.99 10.09 1.15
N PRO A 111 -3.77 10.41 0.11
CA PRO A 111 -3.36 11.36 -0.91
C PRO A 111 -3.22 12.79 -0.37
N PHE A 112 -2.49 13.62 -1.12
CA PHE A 112 -2.42 15.09 -0.93
C PHE A 112 -1.74 15.58 0.36
N ILE A 113 -0.94 14.75 1.03
CA ILE A 113 -0.28 15.17 2.28
C ILE A 113 0.98 16.03 2.07
N GLU A 114 1.48 16.12 0.83
CA GLU A 114 2.76 16.74 0.49
C GLU A 114 2.79 18.24 0.83
N GLU A 115 1.65 18.92 0.81
CA GLU A 115 1.53 20.35 1.10
C GLU A 115 1.58 20.70 2.60
N GLY A 116 1.66 19.72 3.50
CA GLY A 116 1.63 19.96 4.95
C GLY A 116 2.48 19.02 5.80
N PHE A 117 3.15 18.04 5.18
CA PHE A 117 3.93 17.04 5.89
C PHE A 117 5.35 16.96 5.33
N GLN A 118 6.34 17.21 6.20
CA GLN A 118 7.74 17.02 5.90
C GLN A 118 8.47 16.46 7.14
N PRO A 119 9.07 15.27 7.04
CA PRO A 119 9.93 14.74 8.09
C PRO A 119 11.11 15.68 8.36
N ARG A 120 11.53 15.80 9.63
CA ARG A 120 12.68 16.63 10.01
C ARG A 120 13.86 15.78 10.41
N TRP A 121 15.03 16.08 9.88
CA TRP A 121 16.28 15.46 10.29
C TRP A 121 16.83 16.13 11.56
N ASN A 122 17.10 15.35 12.62
CA ASN A 122 17.61 15.86 13.89
C ASN A 122 19.10 15.53 14.15
N ASN A 123 19.87 15.20 13.11
CA ASN A 123 21.25 14.67 13.17
C ASN A 123 21.42 13.23 13.65
N ARG A 124 20.32 12.52 13.94
CA ARG A 124 20.36 11.10 14.31
C ARG A 124 19.27 10.26 13.62
N THR A 125 18.05 10.79 13.57
CA THR A 125 16.86 10.12 13.04
C THR A 125 15.94 11.13 12.36
N PHE A 126 14.95 10.64 11.62
CA PHE A 126 13.85 11.48 11.17
C PHE A 126 12.74 11.56 12.22
N GLU A 127 12.33 12.78 12.53
CA GLU A 127 11.15 13.07 13.32
C GLU A 127 9.94 13.26 12.40
N PHE A 128 8.86 12.57 12.71
CA PHE A 128 7.60 12.63 11.99
C PHE A 128 6.53 13.17 12.94
N TYR A 129 5.84 14.23 12.54
CA TYR A 129 4.81 14.89 13.37
C TYR A 129 3.42 14.67 12.78
N ASN A 130 2.39 14.58 13.63
CA ASN A 130 0.98 14.50 13.23
C ASN A 130 0.62 13.28 12.35
N ILE A 131 1.37 12.18 12.42
CA ILE A 131 1.08 10.96 11.64
C ILE A 131 -0.29 10.38 12.00
N ASP A 132 -0.66 10.48 13.27
CA ASP A 132 -1.95 10.08 13.84
C ASP A 132 -3.12 10.92 13.30
N ARG A 133 -2.84 12.09 12.71
CA ARG A 133 -3.83 13.04 12.19
C ARG A 133 -3.84 13.13 10.66
N LEU A 134 -3.10 12.27 9.97
CA LEU A 134 -3.12 12.27 8.51
C LEU A 134 -4.53 11.97 8.00
N PRO A 135 -5.09 12.82 7.13
CA PRO A 135 -6.45 12.63 6.64
C PRO A 135 -6.51 11.34 5.82
N GLN A 136 -7.44 10.47 6.18
CA GLN A 136 -7.79 9.33 5.34
C GLN A 136 -8.68 9.83 4.21
N PHE A 137 -8.34 9.46 2.98
CA PHE A 137 -9.14 9.74 1.81
C PHE A 137 -9.73 8.45 1.28
N ILE A 138 -11.04 8.50 1.02
CA ILE A 138 -11.80 7.41 0.46
C ILE A 138 -12.23 7.84 -0.93
N ASN A 139 -11.95 7.02 -1.94
CA ASN A 139 -12.48 7.20 -3.29
C ASN A 139 -13.15 5.93 -3.77
N GLU A 140 -14.15 6.12 -4.63
CA GLU A 140 -14.84 5.04 -5.29
C GLU A 140 -13.90 4.24 -6.20
N ALA A 141 -14.26 2.98 -6.44
CA ALA A 141 -13.48 2.06 -7.24
C ALA A 141 -14.43 1.06 -7.92
N LEU A 142 -15.10 1.49 -8.99
CA LEU A 142 -15.98 0.60 -9.77
C LEU A 142 -15.13 -0.39 -10.57
N VAL A 143 -15.27 -1.68 -10.27
CA VAL A 143 -14.51 -2.76 -10.90
C VAL A 143 -14.90 -2.85 -12.37
N SER A 144 -13.93 -2.64 -13.27
CA SER A 144 -14.15 -2.63 -14.71
C SER A 144 -13.80 -3.96 -15.35
N ARG A 145 -12.66 -4.55 -14.97
CA ARG A 145 -12.19 -5.85 -15.49
C ARG A 145 -11.12 -6.46 -14.60
N PHE A 146 -10.80 -7.71 -14.86
CA PHE A 146 -9.67 -8.41 -14.28
C PHE A 146 -8.54 -8.56 -15.29
N VAL A 147 -7.32 -8.71 -14.77
CA VAL A 147 -6.12 -8.99 -15.56
C VAL A 147 -5.50 -10.28 -15.03
N ASP A 148 -5.29 -11.22 -15.95
CA ASP A 148 -4.69 -12.51 -15.66
C ASP A 148 -3.16 -12.43 -15.71
N PHE A 149 -2.52 -13.27 -14.91
CA PHE A 149 -1.11 -13.59 -14.99
C PHE A 149 -0.94 -15.04 -15.45
N PRO A 150 0.22 -15.41 -16.05
CA PRO A 150 0.46 -16.77 -16.54
C PRO A 150 0.23 -17.87 -15.51
N TYR A 151 0.50 -17.60 -14.23
CA TYR A 151 0.36 -18.54 -13.11
C TYR A 151 -0.84 -18.25 -12.20
N MET A 152 -1.61 -17.19 -12.48
CA MET A 152 -2.69 -16.75 -11.60
C MET A 152 -3.77 -15.99 -12.38
N ALA A 153 -4.93 -16.61 -12.54
CA ALA A 153 -6.10 -15.94 -13.12
C ALA A 153 -6.60 -14.83 -12.18
N ARG A 154 -7.05 -13.73 -12.77
CA ARG A 154 -7.65 -12.58 -12.09
C ARG A 154 -6.76 -12.02 -10.96
N ALA A 155 -5.44 -11.98 -11.17
CA ALA A 155 -4.50 -11.53 -10.15
C ALA A 155 -4.64 -10.03 -9.85
N TRP A 156 -4.99 -9.24 -10.88
CA TRP A 156 -5.34 -7.83 -10.73
C TRP A 156 -6.79 -7.54 -11.09
N MET A 157 -7.36 -6.54 -10.44
CA MET A 157 -8.57 -5.86 -10.85
C MET A 157 -8.26 -4.42 -11.24
N GLU A 158 -8.93 -3.93 -12.28
CA GLU A 158 -8.87 -2.54 -12.70
C GLU A 158 -10.17 -1.81 -12.42
N THR A 159 -10.06 -0.54 -12.05
CA THR A 159 -11.19 0.29 -11.61
C THR A 159 -11.37 1.50 -12.51
N SER A 160 -12.60 1.97 -12.67
CA SER A 160 -12.93 3.05 -13.61
C SER A 160 -12.33 4.41 -13.24
N SER A 161 -11.91 4.61 -11.99
CA SER A 161 -11.21 5.81 -11.56
C SER A 161 -9.74 5.51 -11.21
N PRO A 162 -8.82 6.44 -11.48
CA PRO A 162 -7.40 6.28 -11.23
C PRO A 162 -7.10 6.08 -9.74
N GLY A 163 -6.00 5.38 -9.45
CA GLY A 163 -5.41 5.43 -8.12
C GLY A 163 -4.72 6.78 -7.91
N LEU A 164 -4.78 7.30 -6.68
CA LEU A 164 -4.10 8.53 -6.29
C LEU A 164 -2.77 8.20 -5.59
N GLY A 165 -1.77 9.08 -5.72
CA GLY A 165 -0.54 8.98 -4.92
C GLY A 165 -0.87 8.92 -3.43
N GLY A 166 -0.15 8.11 -2.65
CA GLY A 166 -0.46 7.86 -1.23
C GLY A 166 -1.55 6.80 -0.98
N GLN A 167 -2.13 6.20 -2.03
CA GLN A 167 -3.03 5.03 -1.90
C GLN A 167 -2.34 3.69 -2.16
N SER A 168 -1.12 3.69 -2.67
CA SER A 168 -0.35 2.46 -2.89
C SER A 168 -0.18 1.68 -1.59
N GLY A 169 -0.57 0.41 -1.61
CA GLY A 169 -0.63 -0.48 -0.46
C GLY A 169 -1.88 -0.33 0.42
N GLY A 170 -2.77 0.60 0.09
CA GLY A 170 -4.04 0.82 0.78
C GLY A 170 -5.08 -0.23 0.40
N PRO A 171 -6.06 -0.50 1.29
CA PRO A 171 -7.10 -1.47 1.01
C PRO A 171 -8.08 -0.97 -0.04
N VAL A 172 -8.56 -1.93 -0.83
CA VAL A 172 -9.82 -1.84 -1.57
C VAL A 172 -10.84 -2.66 -0.78
N VAL A 173 -11.96 -2.06 -0.40
CA VAL A 173 -13.00 -2.69 0.42
C VAL A 173 -14.38 -2.62 -0.20
N ASP A 174 -15.26 -3.56 0.17
CA ASP A 174 -16.68 -3.51 -0.16
C ASP A 174 -17.49 -2.62 0.80
N GLU A 175 -18.81 -2.61 0.65
CA GLU A 175 -19.74 -1.84 1.49
C GLU A 175 -19.75 -2.27 2.96
N TYR A 176 -19.23 -3.46 3.28
CA TYR A 176 -19.10 -3.98 4.64
C TYR A 176 -17.71 -3.76 5.24
N GLY A 177 -16.80 -3.16 4.47
CA GLY A 177 -15.41 -2.96 4.87
C GLY A 177 -14.55 -4.22 4.75
N LEU A 178 -15.01 -5.26 4.06
CA LEU A 178 -14.20 -6.46 3.82
C LEU A 178 -13.15 -6.17 2.76
N VAL A 179 -11.92 -6.63 2.98
CA VAL A 179 -10.81 -6.43 2.04
C VAL A 179 -11.05 -7.25 0.78
N CYS A 180 -11.21 -6.54 -0.33
CA CYS A 180 -11.40 -7.06 -1.68
C CYS A 180 -10.11 -6.99 -2.51
N GLY A 181 -9.13 -6.19 -2.07
CA GLY A 181 -7.82 -6.11 -2.69
C GLY A 181 -6.90 -5.06 -2.06
N ILE A 182 -5.73 -4.88 -2.66
CA ILE A 182 -4.76 -3.84 -2.31
C ILE A 182 -4.46 -3.00 -3.54
N GLN A 183 -4.63 -1.68 -3.45
CA GLN A 183 -4.29 -0.72 -4.51
C GLN A 183 -2.76 -0.71 -4.70
N VAL A 184 -2.28 -0.88 -5.93
CA VAL A 184 -0.83 -0.95 -6.21
C VAL A 184 -0.37 0.11 -7.19
N ASN A 185 -1.09 0.34 -8.29
CA ASN A 185 -0.68 1.36 -9.26
C ASN A 185 -1.86 1.91 -10.06
N THR A 186 -1.54 2.88 -10.92
CA THR A 186 -2.46 3.47 -11.89
C THR A 186 -1.97 3.14 -13.29
N ARG A 187 -2.86 2.65 -14.15
CA ARG A 187 -2.53 2.31 -15.54
C ARG A 187 -3.08 3.36 -16.49
N LYS A 188 -2.22 3.84 -17.39
CA LYS A 188 -2.55 4.75 -18.49
C LYS A 188 -2.91 3.95 -19.74
N TYR A 189 -4.02 4.28 -20.37
CA TYR A 189 -4.47 3.75 -21.66
C TYR A 189 -4.58 4.87 -22.69
N PRO A 190 -4.01 4.70 -23.90
CA PRO A 190 -4.22 5.66 -24.98
C PRO A 190 -5.68 5.59 -25.47
N ILE A 191 -6.27 6.73 -25.76
CA ILE A 191 -7.61 6.80 -26.35
C ILE A 191 -7.43 6.87 -27.87
N ALA A 192 -7.80 5.78 -28.58
CA ALA A 192 -7.47 5.57 -29.99
C ALA A 192 -7.97 6.67 -30.96
N THR A 193 -8.98 7.43 -30.58
CA THR A 193 -9.61 8.46 -31.42
C THR A 193 -9.43 9.89 -30.90
N ALA A 194 -8.66 10.07 -29.82
CA ALA A 194 -8.41 11.38 -29.26
C ALA A 194 -7.05 11.92 -29.73
N GLU A 195 -6.81 13.22 -29.53
CA GLU A 195 -5.51 13.82 -29.81
C GLU A 195 -4.37 13.08 -29.09
N PRO A 196 -3.12 13.15 -29.57
CA PRO A 196 -2.00 12.30 -29.13
C PRO A 196 -1.76 12.26 -27.61
N ASP A 197 -2.22 13.27 -26.88
CA ASP A 197 -1.98 13.45 -25.44
C ASP A 197 -3.13 12.97 -24.54
N TRP A 198 -4.27 12.56 -25.11
CA TRP A 198 -5.42 12.13 -24.33
C TRP A 198 -5.26 10.69 -23.88
N SER A 199 -5.43 10.46 -22.59
CA SER A 199 -5.32 9.13 -22.02
C SER A 199 -6.31 8.93 -20.91
N TYR A 200 -6.76 7.69 -20.80
CA TYR A 200 -7.63 7.24 -19.72
C TYR A 200 -6.77 6.57 -18.65
N TYR A 201 -7.06 6.86 -17.38
CA TYR A 201 -6.31 6.31 -16.26
C TYR A 201 -7.23 5.45 -15.40
N VAL A 202 -6.81 4.22 -15.13
CA VAL A 202 -7.52 3.28 -14.26
C VAL A 202 -6.68 2.97 -13.03
N GLY A 203 -7.35 2.79 -11.89
CA GLY A 203 -6.72 2.19 -10.73
C GLY A 203 -6.49 0.71 -10.97
N ARG A 204 -5.47 0.16 -10.34
CA ARG A 204 -5.16 -1.26 -10.36
C ARG A 204 -4.88 -1.74 -8.94
N ALA A 205 -5.52 -2.84 -8.59
CA ALA A 205 -5.37 -3.48 -7.30
C ALA A 205 -5.14 -4.98 -7.45
N VAL A 206 -4.36 -5.54 -6.54
CA VAL A 206 -4.18 -6.99 -6.38
C VAL A 206 -5.43 -7.53 -5.72
N THR A 207 -6.00 -8.59 -6.30
CA THR A 207 -7.28 -9.13 -5.85
C THR A 207 -7.13 -9.88 -4.54
N VAL A 208 -8.21 -9.94 -3.76
CA VAL A 208 -8.28 -10.72 -2.52
C VAL A 208 -7.87 -12.18 -2.73
N MET A 209 -8.20 -12.78 -3.87
CA MET A 209 -7.81 -14.14 -4.22
C MET A 209 -6.28 -14.29 -4.31
N ALA A 210 -5.64 -13.38 -5.05
CA ALA A 210 -4.19 -13.37 -5.21
C ALA A 210 -3.48 -13.14 -3.87
N ILE A 211 -3.97 -12.18 -3.08
CA ILE A 211 -3.42 -11.88 -1.75
C ILE A 211 -3.48 -13.11 -0.87
N ARG A 212 -4.66 -13.74 -0.75
CA ARG A 212 -4.86 -14.92 0.11
C ARG A 212 -3.95 -16.07 -0.30
N ALA A 213 -3.85 -16.36 -1.60
CA ALA A 213 -2.96 -17.41 -2.10
C ALA A 213 -1.48 -17.17 -1.69
N ILE A 214 -1.01 -15.92 -1.75
CA ILE A 214 0.35 -15.56 -1.33
C ILE A 214 0.49 -15.67 0.20
N LEU A 215 -0.47 -15.17 0.96
CA LEU A 215 -0.42 -15.27 2.43
C LEU A 215 -0.44 -16.73 2.89
N ASP A 216 -1.29 -17.57 2.29
CA ASP A 216 -1.39 -19.01 2.57
C ASP A 216 -0.06 -19.72 2.26
N GLN A 217 0.55 -19.44 1.09
CA GLN A 217 1.85 -20.00 0.70
C GLN A 217 2.96 -19.70 1.71
N HIS A 218 2.89 -18.53 2.36
CA HIS A 218 3.88 -18.07 3.32
C HIS A 218 3.48 -18.30 4.79
N ASN A 219 2.37 -19.00 5.05
CA ASN A 219 1.81 -19.23 6.38
C ASN A 219 1.60 -17.92 7.19
N VAL A 220 1.14 -16.86 6.53
CA VAL A 220 0.80 -15.59 7.18
C VAL A 220 -0.68 -15.63 7.60
N PRO A 221 -1.00 -15.59 8.90
CA PRO A 221 -2.40 -15.63 9.36
C PRO A 221 -3.18 -14.37 8.97
N TYR A 222 -4.45 -14.53 8.58
CA TYR A 222 -5.39 -13.45 8.33
C TYR A 222 -6.82 -13.88 8.66
N LEU A 223 -7.73 -12.92 8.87
CA LEU A 223 -9.15 -13.18 9.05
C LEU A 223 -9.87 -13.20 7.70
N SER A 224 -10.85 -14.08 7.52
CA SER A 224 -11.70 -14.06 6.32
C SER A 224 -13.16 -14.35 6.65
N ARG A 225 -14.06 -13.79 5.85
CA ARG A 225 -15.52 -13.95 5.96
C ARG A 225 -16.17 -13.88 4.60
#